data_AF-A0A2N0D9L4-F1
#
_entry.id   AF-A0A2N0D9L4-F1
#
_cell.length_a   1.000
_cell.length_b   1.000
_cell.length_c   1.000
_cell.angle_alpha   90.00
_cell.angle_beta   90.00
_cell.angle_gamma   90.00
#
_symmetry.space_group_name_H-M   'P 1'
#
loop_
_entity.id
_entity.type
_entity.pdbx_description
1 polymer ?
#
loop_
_entity_poly.entity_id
_entity_poly.type
_entity_poly.pdbx_seq_one_letter_code
_entity_poly.pdbx_strand_id
1 'polypeptide(L)'
;MADENNIGPNAVAATDAEAKTPAVKKQRSPRPQKTAAEPARATSKAVAVKSPVAKPRTYSEQEKAGKLKLIGTEITEGKSTLKDAIKKAGISEQTYYNWKRTATPVVQRNKKPVPTSDELGDLVKLEEENQKLRKRLAEKLRAENTQLRKRLGLD
;
A
#
# COMPACT_ATOMS: atom_id res chain seq x y z
N MET A 1 -19.16 -28.92 -41.31
CA MET A 1 -18.07 -28.24 -42.03
C MET A 1 -16.90 -28.12 -41.08
N ALA A 2 -15.71 -28.44 -41.60
CA ALA A 2 -14.36 -28.31 -41.04
C ALA A 2 -13.98 -29.25 -39.88
N ASP A 3 -13.19 -30.23 -40.30
CA ASP A 3 -12.38 -31.17 -39.55
C ASP A 3 -10.93 -30.61 -39.44
N GLU A 4 -10.08 -31.30 -38.68
CA GLU A 4 -8.60 -31.25 -38.72
C GLU A 4 -7.82 -30.26 -37.85
N ASN A 5 -7.43 -30.81 -36.70
CA ASN A 5 -6.09 -30.82 -36.08
C ASN A 5 -4.89 -30.62 -37.04
N ASN A 6 -3.96 -29.70 -36.76
CA ASN A 6 -2.54 -29.91 -37.11
C ASN A 6 -1.56 -29.08 -36.25
N ILE A 7 -0.50 -29.77 -35.83
CA ILE A 7 0.59 -29.39 -34.95
C ILE A 7 1.82 -29.04 -35.81
N GLY A 8 2.39 -27.87 -35.54
CA GLY A 8 3.81 -27.55 -35.76
C GLY A 8 4.27 -27.37 -37.22
N PRO A 9 5.57 -27.08 -37.47
CA PRO A 9 6.69 -27.07 -36.53
C PRO A 9 7.68 -25.89 -36.71
N ASN A 10 8.75 -25.92 -35.88
CA ASN A 10 10.12 -25.49 -36.22
C ASN A 10 10.44 -23.98 -36.37
N ALA A 11 11.60 -23.46 -35.96
CA ALA A 11 12.76 -24.03 -35.27
C ALA A 11 13.74 -22.89 -34.91
N VAL A 12 14.64 -23.21 -33.97
CA VAL A 12 16.06 -22.80 -33.83
C VAL A 12 16.42 -21.29 -33.84
N ALA A 13 16.88 -20.73 -32.72
CA ALA A 13 18.29 -20.72 -32.23
C ALA A 13 19.19 -19.87 -33.15
N ALA A 14 19.68 -18.70 -32.76
CA ALA A 14 20.73 -18.38 -31.77
C ALA A 14 21.96 -17.81 -32.51
N THR A 15 22.69 -16.89 -31.84
CA THR A 15 24.07 -16.40 -32.14
C THR A 15 24.28 -15.53 -33.40
N ASP A 16 25.17 -14.55 -33.49
CA ASP A 16 25.92 -13.67 -32.57
C ASP A 16 26.60 -12.61 -33.50
N ALA A 17 27.02 -11.49 -32.92
CA ALA A 17 28.18 -10.67 -33.30
C ALA A 17 28.12 -9.57 -34.41
N GLU A 18 28.63 -8.41 -33.96
CA GLU A 18 29.52 -7.45 -34.65
C GLU A 18 28.94 -6.15 -35.28
N ALA A 19 28.89 -5.11 -34.42
CA ALA A 19 29.40 -3.73 -34.58
C ALA A 19 29.07 -2.85 -35.82
N LYS A 20 28.42 -1.69 -35.56
CA LYS A 20 28.97 -0.31 -35.69
C LYS A 20 27.94 0.77 -35.27
N THR A 21 28.34 1.69 -34.40
CA THR A 21 27.63 2.92 -33.95
C THR A 21 27.96 4.12 -34.89
N PRO A 22 27.56 5.40 -34.68
CA PRO A 22 26.77 6.05 -33.61
C PRO A 22 25.76 7.17 -34.05
N ALA A 23 24.78 7.55 -33.19
CA ALA A 23 24.29 8.94 -33.06
C ALA A 23 23.32 9.17 -31.86
N VAL A 24 23.90 9.52 -30.71
CA VAL A 24 23.52 10.59 -29.76
C VAL A 24 22.02 10.88 -29.48
N LYS A 25 21.59 10.65 -28.22
CA LYS A 25 20.97 11.66 -27.31
C LYS A 25 20.91 11.18 -25.84
N LYS A 26 22.04 11.44 -25.16
CA LYS A 26 22.31 11.72 -23.73
C LYS A 26 21.26 11.33 -22.67
N GLN A 27 21.56 10.22 -22.00
CA GLN A 27 21.14 9.85 -20.64
C GLN A 27 21.72 10.82 -19.61
N ARG A 28 20.88 11.36 -18.71
CA ARG A 28 21.32 12.26 -17.62
C ARG A 28 22.16 11.48 -16.62
N SER A 29 23.41 11.91 -16.46
CA SER A 29 24.40 11.35 -15.55
C SER A 29 24.13 11.69 -14.07
N PRO A 30 24.67 10.89 -13.11
CA PRO A 30 24.48 11.09 -11.69
C PRO A 30 25.24 12.31 -11.17
N ARG A 31 24.65 12.97 -10.18
CA ARG A 31 25.12 14.17 -9.46
C ARG A 31 26.55 14.00 -8.90
N PRO A 32 27.53 14.84 -9.27
CA PRO A 32 28.85 14.78 -8.66
C PRO A 32 28.83 15.44 -7.26
N GLN A 33 29.36 14.72 -6.28
CA GLN A 33 29.93 15.32 -5.07
C GLN A 33 31.32 15.87 -5.41
N LYS A 34 31.65 17.09 -4.98
CA LYS A 34 33.04 17.50 -4.81
C LYS A 34 33.21 18.56 -3.72
N THR A 35 34.34 18.36 -3.05
CA THR A 35 34.95 18.89 -1.83
C THR A 35 35.36 20.37 -1.85
N ALA A 36 35.48 20.89 -0.61
CA ALA A 36 36.23 22.04 -0.08
C ALA A 36 37.10 22.91 -1.01
N ALA A 37 36.89 24.23 -0.93
CA ALA A 37 37.93 25.28 -0.98
C ALA A 37 37.41 26.56 -0.29
N GLU A 38 38.24 27.18 0.55
CA GLU A 38 38.03 28.38 1.37
C GLU A 38 38.42 29.68 0.59
N PRO A 39 38.45 30.89 1.20
CA PRO A 39 37.44 31.94 1.06
C PRO A 39 37.90 33.15 0.21
N ALA A 40 36.97 33.91 -0.36
CA ALA A 40 37.23 35.28 -0.79
C ALA A 40 35.99 36.17 -0.64
N ARG A 41 36.23 37.28 0.07
CA ARG A 41 35.30 38.31 0.52
C ARG A 41 34.94 39.26 -0.63
N ALA A 42 33.65 39.55 -0.84
CA ALA A 42 33.21 40.83 -1.38
C ALA A 42 31.78 41.14 -0.95
N THR A 43 31.65 42.25 -0.24
CA THR A 43 30.42 42.87 0.24
C THR A 43 29.59 43.42 -0.91
N SER A 44 28.29 43.12 -0.96
CA SER A 44 27.31 44.10 -1.44
C SER A 44 25.95 43.86 -0.78
N LYS A 45 25.45 44.95 -0.22
CA LYS A 45 24.21 45.09 0.54
C LYS A 45 23.10 45.33 -0.48
N ALA A 46 22.18 44.38 -0.63
CA ALA A 46 20.89 44.62 -1.27
C ALA A 46 19.83 43.84 -0.50
N VAL A 47 18.97 44.59 0.19
CA VAL A 47 17.79 44.11 0.88
C VAL A 47 16.78 43.72 -0.19
N ALA A 48 16.55 42.41 -0.35
CA ALA A 48 15.41 41.88 -1.07
C ALA A 48 14.81 40.76 -0.20
N VAL A 49 13.57 41.01 0.20
CA VAL A 49 12.65 40.23 1.04
C VAL A 49 12.95 38.73 1.06
N LYS A 50 13.46 38.25 2.20
CA LYS A 50 13.55 36.82 2.50
C LYS A 50 12.14 36.29 2.77
N SER A 51 11.47 35.73 1.76
CA SER A 51 10.51 34.67 2.02
C SER A 51 11.29 33.52 2.67
N PRO A 52 10.93 33.03 3.87
CA PRO A 52 11.63 31.87 4.40
C PRO A 52 11.23 30.69 3.54
N VAL A 53 12.14 30.28 2.64
CA VAL A 53 12.16 28.92 2.11
C VAL A 53 12.20 28.02 3.33
N ALA A 54 11.03 27.50 3.70
CA ALA A 54 10.86 26.64 4.84
C ALA A 54 11.64 25.36 4.53
N LYS A 55 12.82 25.24 5.15
CA LYS A 55 13.50 23.96 5.32
C LYS A 55 12.45 22.96 5.82
N PRO A 56 12.42 21.70 5.32
CA PRO A 56 11.45 20.72 5.82
C PRO A 56 11.61 20.66 7.34
N ARG A 57 10.56 21.06 8.06
CA ARG A 57 10.59 21.11 9.51
C ARG A 57 10.61 19.67 9.99
N THR A 58 11.79 19.21 10.38
CA THR A 58 11.97 17.86 10.91
C THR A 58 11.39 17.84 12.31
N TYR A 59 10.15 17.36 12.45
CA TYR A 59 9.54 17.18 13.76
C TYR A 59 10.26 16.08 14.53
N SER A 60 10.66 16.37 15.77
CA SER A 60 11.15 15.37 16.71
C SER A 60 10.03 14.39 17.08
N GLU A 61 10.36 13.17 17.49
CA GLU A 61 9.37 12.17 17.92
C GLU A 61 8.50 12.68 19.07
N GLN A 62 9.09 13.45 20.00
CA GLN A 62 8.38 14.09 21.10
C GLN A 62 7.37 15.13 20.60
N GLU A 63 7.75 15.93 19.59
CA GLU A 63 6.85 16.92 18.98
C GLU A 63 5.70 16.25 18.22
N LYS A 64 5.98 15.15 17.50
CA LYS A 64 4.95 14.36 16.82
C LYS A 64 3.93 13.80 17.82
N ALA A 65 4.41 13.21 18.91
CA ALA A 65 3.56 12.67 19.96
C ALA A 65 2.74 13.76 20.66
N GLY A 66 3.36 14.91 20.96
CA GLY A 66 2.66 16.06 21.56
C GLY A 66 1.52 16.57 20.68
N LYS A 67 1.76 16.73 19.37
CA LYS A 67 0.73 17.16 18.43
C LYS A 67 -0.37 16.11 18.24
N LEU A 68 -0.04 14.82 18.16
CA LEU A 68 -1.05 13.75 18.10
C LEU A 68 -1.92 13.71 19.36
N LYS A 69 -1.34 13.93 20.54
CA LYS A 69 -2.08 14.03 21.80
C LYS A 69 -3.02 15.23 21.81
N LEU A 70 -2.53 16.40 21.41
CA LEU A 70 -3.34 17.62 21.33
C LEU A 70 -4.53 17.47 20.38
N ILE A 71 -4.31 16.88 19.20
CA ILE A 71 -5.39 16.57 18.26
C ILE A 71 -6.36 15.55 18.89
N GLY A 72 -5.84 14.52 19.57
CA GLY A 72 -6.65 13.53 20.27
C GLY A 72 -7.54 14.16 21.34
N THR A 73 -6.98 15.02 22.18
CA THR A 73 -7.71 15.71 23.27
C THR A 73 -8.80 16.63 22.71
N GLU A 74 -8.50 17.42 21.67
CA GLU A 74 -9.49 18.32 21.07
C GLU A 74 -10.69 17.57 20.46
N ILE A 75 -10.45 16.37 19.93
CA ILE A 75 -11.50 15.50 19.41
C ILE A 75 -12.30 14.85 20.54
N THR A 76 -11.63 14.33 21.58
CA THR A 76 -12.33 13.69 22.72
C THR A 76 -13.14 14.67 23.53
N GLU A 77 -12.67 15.91 23.65
CA GLU A 77 -13.39 17.00 24.32
C GLU A 77 -14.50 17.59 23.44
N GLY A 78 -14.66 17.12 22.20
CA GLY A 78 -15.68 17.60 21.26
C GLY A 78 -15.50 19.05 20.81
N LYS A 79 -14.35 19.67 21.10
CA LYS A 79 -14.07 21.10 20.83
C LYS A 79 -13.93 21.39 19.34
N SER A 80 -13.59 20.40 18.53
CA SER A 80 -13.50 20.54 17.08
C SER A 80 -13.51 19.21 16.34
N THR A 81 -13.88 19.26 15.06
CA THR A 81 -13.75 18.10 14.18
C THR A 81 -12.29 17.72 13.98
N LEU A 82 -12.01 16.46 13.61
CA LEU A 82 -10.66 15.98 13.34
C LEU A 82 -9.88 16.89 12.38
N LYS A 83 -10.54 17.38 11.32
CA LYS A 83 -9.91 18.26 10.32
C LYS A 83 -9.55 19.62 10.89
N ASP A 84 -10.40 20.17 11.75
CA ASP A 84 -10.17 21.47 12.37
C ASP A 84 -9.06 21.40 13.43
N ALA A 85 -9.02 20.32 14.22
CA ALA A 85 -7.95 20.05 15.17
C ALA A 85 -6.60 19.87 14.47
N ILE A 86 -6.56 19.17 13.34
CA ILE A 86 -5.35 19.01 12.52
C ILE A 86 -4.85 20.36 11.98
N LYS A 87 -5.77 21.21 11.48
CA LYS A 87 -5.43 22.56 11.01
C LYS A 87 -4.91 23.44 12.15
N LYS A 88 -5.55 23.40 13.33
CA LYS A 88 -5.10 24.11 14.55
C LYS A 88 -3.70 23.68 14.99
N ALA A 89 -3.39 22.38 14.90
CA ALA A 89 -2.06 21.84 15.19
C ALA A 89 -0.99 22.18 14.13
N GLY A 90 -1.39 22.83 13.03
CA GLY A 90 -0.51 23.26 11.94
C GLY A 90 0.11 22.09 11.17
N ILE A 91 -0.65 20.99 11.00
CA ILE A 91 -0.22 19.79 10.30
C ILE A 91 -1.18 19.49 9.14
N SER A 92 -0.74 18.76 8.12
CA SER A 92 -1.63 18.26 7.08
C SER A 92 -2.36 16.98 7.53
N GLU A 93 -3.56 16.75 7.00
CA GLU A 93 -4.33 15.52 7.28
C GLU A 93 -3.53 14.25 6.94
N GLN A 94 -2.80 14.28 5.82
CA GLN A 94 -1.92 13.18 5.42
C GLN A 94 -0.82 12.92 6.46
N THR A 95 -0.19 13.97 6.97
CA THR A 95 0.87 13.85 7.99
C THR A 95 0.32 13.30 9.30
N TYR A 96 -0.89 13.71 9.70
CA TYR A 96 -1.57 13.16 10.87
C TYR A 96 -1.79 11.64 10.74
N TYR A 97 -2.34 11.19 9.61
CA TYR A 97 -2.57 9.75 9.40
C TYR A 97 -1.28 8.94 9.30
N ASN A 98 -0.24 9.50 8.69
CA ASN A 98 1.09 8.88 8.64
C ASN A 98 1.67 8.73 10.05
N TRP A 99 1.62 9.78 10.87
CA TRP A 99 2.13 9.73 12.24
C TRP A 99 1.28 8.84 13.15
N LYS A 100 -0.05 8.84 13.00
CA LYS A 100 -0.93 7.89 13.69
C LYS A 100 -0.62 6.45 13.29
N ARG A 101 -0.24 6.20 12.03
CA ARG A 101 0.17 4.89 11.52
C ARG A 101 1.53 4.45 12.04
N THR A 102 2.49 5.36 12.21
CA THR A 102 3.80 5.02 12.78
C THR A 102 3.75 4.95 14.31
N ALA A 103 2.85 5.71 14.96
CA ALA A 103 2.66 5.70 16.41
C ALA A 103 1.83 4.50 16.89
N THR A 104 0.95 3.95 16.05
CA THR A 104 0.32 2.64 16.29
C THR A 104 1.28 1.57 15.78
N PRO A 105 1.97 0.81 16.65
CA PRO A 105 2.89 -0.22 16.17
C PRO A 105 2.13 -1.17 15.26
N VAL A 106 2.68 -1.42 14.05
CA VAL A 106 2.13 -2.29 12.98
C VAL A 106 1.71 -3.66 13.51
N VAL A 107 2.27 -4.06 14.66
CA VAL A 107 1.87 -5.23 15.45
C VAL A 107 0.35 -5.27 15.70
N GLN A 108 -0.38 -4.16 15.85
CA GLN A 108 -1.85 -4.21 16.04
C GLN A 108 -2.67 -4.30 14.73
N ARG A 109 -2.08 -4.03 13.57
CA ARG A 109 -2.81 -4.08 12.28
C ARG A 109 -2.67 -5.41 11.57
N ASN A 110 -1.53 -6.07 11.78
CA ASN A 110 -1.21 -7.36 11.16
C ASN A 110 -0.89 -8.43 12.20
N LYS A 111 -1.34 -8.27 13.45
CA LYS A 111 -1.34 -9.38 14.42
C LYS A 111 -2.30 -10.44 13.88
N LYS A 112 -1.78 -11.39 13.10
CA LYS A 112 -2.24 -12.76 13.30
C LYS A 112 -2.04 -13.01 14.79
N PRO A 113 -3.11 -13.24 15.58
CA PRO A 113 -2.92 -13.67 16.94
C PRO A 113 -1.98 -14.88 16.91
N VAL A 114 -1.06 -14.92 17.88
CA VAL A 114 -0.34 -16.16 18.16
C VAL A 114 -1.46 -17.17 18.46
N PRO A 115 -1.57 -18.30 17.73
CA PRO A 115 -2.67 -19.21 17.90
C PRO A 115 -2.60 -19.70 19.35
N THR A 116 -3.51 -19.17 20.18
CA THR A 116 -3.78 -19.77 21.48
C THR A 116 -4.37 -21.13 21.18
N SER A 117 -4.10 -22.15 22.00
CA SER A 117 -4.62 -23.51 21.75
C SER A 117 -6.15 -23.54 21.57
N ASP A 118 -6.85 -22.53 22.08
CA ASP A 118 -8.29 -22.31 21.90
C ASP A 118 -8.67 -21.90 20.46
N GLU A 119 -7.87 -21.04 19.81
CA GLU A 119 -8.10 -20.60 18.42
C GLU A 119 -8.00 -21.76 17.42
N LEU A 120 -7.10 -22.72 17.66
CA LEU A 120 -7.02 -23.95 16.84
C LEU A 120 -8.30 -24.78 16.97
N GLY A 121 -8.88 -24.88 18.17
CA GLY A 121 -10.15 -25.57 18.39
C GLY A 121 -11.30 -24.89 17.66
N ASP A 122 -11.35 -23.56 17.66
CA ASP A 122 -12.38 -22.80 16.95
C ASP A 122 -12.25 -22.93 15.42
N LEU A 123 -11.01 -22.99 14.89
CA LEU A 123 -10.78 -23.24 13.46
C LEU A 123 -11.28 -24.63 13.04
N VAL A 124 -11.09 -25.66 13.86
CA VAL A 124 -11.61 -27.02 13.59
C VAL A 124 -13.14 -27.03 13.58
N LYS A 125 -13.80 -26.39 14.56
CA LYS A 125 -15.27 -26.27 14.59
C LYS A 125 -15.80 -25.58 13.34
N LEU A 126 -15.17 -24.48 12.94
CA LEU A 126 -15.53 -23.75 11.72
C LEU A 126 -15.37 -24.60 10.46
N GLU A 127 -14.33 -25.43 10.38
CA GLU A 127 -14.13 -26.36 9.26
C GLU A 127 -15.27 -27.40 9.19
N GLU A 128 -15.61 -28.02 10.32
CA GLU A 128 -16.71 -28.98 10.38
C GLU A 128 -18.06 -28.35 9.97
N GLU A 129 -18.34 -27.14 10.47
CA GLU A 129 -19.54 -26.40 10.10
C GLU A 129 -19.55 -26.06 8.60
N ASN A 130 -18.42 -25.65 8.04
CA ASN A 130 -18.30 -25.39 6.61
C ASN A 130 -18.58 -26.66 5.79
N GLN A 131 -18.02 -27.80 6.19
CA GLN A 131 -18.28 -29.08 5.54
C GLN A 131 -19.77 -29.46 5.63
N LYS A 132 -20.41 -29.29 6.80
CA LYS A 132 -21.85 -29.53 6.98
C LYS A 132 -22.69 -28.62 6.08
N LEU A 133 -22.34 -27.33 5.99
CA LEU A 133 -23.02 -26.36 5.12
C LEU A 133 -22.88 -26.72 3.64
N ARG A 134 -21.68 -27.10 3.19
CA ARG A 134 -21.46 -27.56 1.80
C ARG A 134 -22.28 -28.79 1.45
N LYS A 135 -22.39 -29.77 2.36
CA LYS A 135 -23.22 -30.97 2.17
C LYS A 135 -24.70 -30.60 2.03
N ARG A 136 -25.25 -29.80 2.95
CA ARG A 136 -26.64 -29.33 2.87
C ARG A 136 -26.93 -28.54 1.60
N LEU A 137 -26.00 -27.69 1.18
CA LEU A 137 -26.13 -26.96 -0.08
C LEU A 137 -26.17 -27.90 -1.28
N ALA A 138 -25.26 -28.88 -1.33
CA ALA A 138 -25.23 -29.87 -2.41
C ALA A 138 -26.51 -30.73 -2.45
N GLU A 139 -27.04 -31.13 -1.30
CA GLU A 139 -28.33 -31.83 -1.20
C GLU A 139 -29.48 -30.98 -1.73
N LYS A 140 -29.56 -29.71 -1.29
CA LYS A 140 -30.59 -28.78 -1.76
C LYS A 140 -30.51 -28.55 -3.27
N LEU A 141 -29.31 -28.33 -3.80
CA LEU A 141 -29.11 -28.16 -5.24
C LEU A 141 -29.45 -29.42 -6.02
N ARG A 142 -29.15 -30.62 -5.51
CA ARG A 142 -29.59 -31.87 -6.14
C ARG A 142 -31.12 -32.00 -6.14
N ALA A 143 -31.76 -31.72 -5.01
CA ALA A 143 -33.22 -31.76 -4.91
C ALA A 143 -33.88 -30.74 -5.86
N GLU A 144 -33.38 -29.51 -5.91
CA GLU A 144 -33.89 -28.47 -6.80
C GLU A 144 -33.63 -28.81 -8.27
N ASN A 145 -32.43 -29.26 -8.63
CA ASN A 145 -32.12 -29.67 -10.00
C ASN A 145 -32.99 -30.84 -10.47
N THR A 146 -33.23 -31.83 -9.61
CA THR A 146 -34.17 -32.91 -9.97
C THR A 146 -35.59 -32.37 -10.16
N GLN A 147 -36.08 -31.49 -9.28
CA GLN A 147 -37.39 -30.86 -9.48
C GLN A 147 -37.47 -30.04 -10.77
N LEU A 148 -36.40 -29.33 -11.14
CA LEU A 148 -36.31 -28.58 -12.38
C LEU A 148 -36.29 -29.51 -13.60
N ARG A 149 -35.52 -30.60 -13.56
CA ARG A 149 -35.51 -31.60 -14.63
C ARG A 149 -36.90 -32.23 -14.81
N LYS A 150 -37.62 -32.55 -13.73
CA LYS A 150 -39.03 -33.02 -13.79
C LYS A 150 -39.92 -32.01 -14.48
N ARG A 151 -39.80 -30.74 -14.12
CA ARG A 151 -40.59 -29.64 -14.72
C ARG A 151 -40.28 -29.44 -16.21
N LEU A 152 -39.05 -29.69 -16.61
CA LEU A 152 -38.58 -29.54 -17.99
C LEU A 152 -38.76 -30.83 -18.82
N GLY A 153 -39.23 -31.93 -18.23
CA GLY A 153 -39.38 -33.22 -18.92
C GLY A 153 -38.05 -33.87 -19.30
N LEU A 154 -36.98 -33.60 -18.54
CA LEU A 154 -35.60 -34.07 -18.77
C LEU A 154 -35.20 -35.25 -17.85
N ASP A 155 -36.19 -35.90 -17.23
CA ASP A 155 -36.03 -36.99 -16.25
C ASP A 155 -36.46 -38.35 -16.76
#